data_AF-A0A1N7QI23-F1
#
_entry.id   AF-A0A1N7QI23-F1
#
_cell.length_a   1.000
_cell.length_b   1.000
_cell.length_c   1.000
_cell.angle_alpha   90.00
_cell.angle_beta   90.00
_cell.angle_gamma   90.00
#
_symmetry.space_group_name_H-M   'P 1'
#
loop_
_entity.id
_entity.type
_entity.pdbx_description
1 polymer ?
#
loop_
_entity_poly.entity_id
_entity_poly.type
_entity_poly.pdbx_seq_one_letter_code
_entity_poly.pdbx_strand_id
1 'polypeptide(L)'
;MKKNALLGAIFVVAAFASCKKESDSTDNSSAAALFGSWKFIGMNAKTTADLTVTSPATNEKLQTITTSQYTTSDNVGTMVFSADKIDSKGIGYTAYGTINVTGYYNGAYDPDQSIDNMEFSQAVDPTTVSYAYQAVGSDSLYLSSGALVNVTDGTTTVGGGASGCKYTIKNDTLSIISRSNVNQNSTSSGITYKALGTVYAEMKLVKE
;
A
#
# COMPACT_ATOMS: atom_id res chain seq x y z
N MET A 1 3.26 -13.05 50.13
CA MET A 1 4.72 -13.24 50.26
C MET A 1 5.30 -13.53 48.88
N LYS A 2 6.25 -12.70 48.42
CA LYS A 2 7.45 -13.04 47.61
C LYS A 2 7.20 -13.75 46.24
N LYS A 3 7.62 -13.25 45.07
CA LYS A 3 8.79 -12.44 44.67
C LYS A 3 8.53 -11.75 43.30
N ASN A 4 9.13 -10.58 43.14
CA ASN A 4 9.29 -9.86 41.88
C ASN A 4 10.22 -10.63 40.91
N ALA A 5 9.93 -10.57 39.62
CA ALA A 5 10.94 -10.67 38.57
C ALA A 5 10.55 -9.73 37.42
N LEU A 6 11.08 -8.52 37.51
CA LEU A 6 11.26 -7.58 36.42
C LEU A 6 12.24 -8.22 35.41
N LEU A 7 11.80 -8.44 34.17
CA LEU A 7 12.69 -8.75 33.05
C LEU A 7 12.24 -7.91 31.86
N GLY A 8 12.82 -6.71 31.79
CA GLY A 8 12.76 -5.87 30.60
C GLY A 8 13.62 -6.50 29.51
N ALA A 9 13.02 -6.75 28.35
CA ALA A 9 13.76 -7.02 27.13
C ALA A 9 13.94 -5.69 26.38
N ILE A 10 15.13 -5.12 26.52
CA ILE A 10 15.64 -4.06 25.65
C ILE A 10 15.83 -4.69 24.27
N PHE A 11 14.96 -4.35 23.31
CA PHE A 11 15.19 -4.69 21.92
C PHE A 11 16.23 -3.72 21.35
N VAL A 12 17.39 -4.27 21.01
CA VAL A 12 18.45 -3.58 20.26
C VAL A 12 17.87 -3.19 18.90
N VAL A 13 17.76 -1.88 18.67
CA VAL A 13 17.49 -1.30 17.36
C VAL A 13 18.71 -1.57 16.49
N ALA A 14 18.65 -2.62 15.67
CA ALA A 14 19.54 -2.78 14.54
C ALA A 14 19.17 -1.69 13.52
N ALA A 15 19.88 -0.57 13.59
CA ALA A 15 19.88 0.42 12.54
C ALA A 15 20.49 -0.24 11.30
N PHE A 16 19.63 -0.73 10.41
CA PHE A 16 20.03 -0.93 9.03
C PHE A 16 20.32 0.46 8.46
N ALA A 17 21.57 0.87 8.56
CA ALA A 17 22.15 1.91 7.73
C ALA A 17 22.04 1.42 6.28
N SER A 18 20.88 1.66 5.67
CA SER A 18 20.70 1.63 4.24
C SER A 18 21.75 2.59 3.68
N CYS A 19 22.77 2.02 3.03
CA CYS A 19 23.71 2.79 2.25
C CYS A 19 22.89 3.58 1.23
N LYS A 20 22.70 4.88 1.47
CA LYS A 20 22.30 5.81 0.43
C LYS A 20 23.42 5.79 -0.61
N LYS A 21 23.26 4.99 -1.65
CA LYS A 21 23.92 5.29 -2.91
C LYS A 21 23.37 6.66 -3.31
N GLU A 22 24.21 7.67 -3.30
CA GLU A 22 23.88 8.98 -3.83
C GLU A 22 23.35 8.77 -5.25
N SER A 23 22.07 9.03 -5.44
CA SER A 23 21.47 9.02 -6.76
C SER A 23 21.99 10.25 -7.48
N ASP A 24 22.66 10.03 -8.61
CA ASP A 24 22.73 11.03 -9.68
C ASP A 24 21.38 11.74 -9.76
N SER A 25 21.40 13.08 -9.71
CA SER A 25 20.20 13.90 -9.78
C SER A 25 19.38 13.44 -10.99
N THR A 26 18.29 12.72 -10.74
CA THR A 26 17.45 12.22 -11.82
C THR A 26 16.72 13.43 -12.39
N ASP A 27 17.07 13.81 -13.61
CA ASP A 27 16.38 14.90 -14.31
C ASP A 27 14.96 14.45 -14.69
N ASN A 28 13.97 14.93 -13.93
CA ASN A 28 12.55 14.67 -14.17
C ASN A 28 11.89 15.78 -15.01
N SER A 29 12.64 16.52 -15.82
CA SER A 29 12.11 17.59 -16.68
C SER A 29 11.01 17.11 -17.63
N SER A 30 10.99 15.84 -18.04
CA SER A 30 9.91 15.26 -18.86
C SER A 30 8.56 15.22 -18.14
N ALA A 31 8.55 15.33 -16.80
CA ALA A 31 7.37 15.40 -15.95
C ALA A 31 7.06 16.83 -15.47
N ALA A 32 7.62 17.88 -16.08
CA ALA A 32 7.45 19.26 -15.63
C ALA A 32 5.98 19.71 -15.49
N ALA A 33 5.06 19.14 -16.27
CA ALA A 33 3.63 19.41 -16.16
C ALA A 33 3.02 18.98 -14.79
N LEU A 34 3.65 18.04 -14.09
CA LEU A 34 3.25 17.63 -12.74
C LEU A 34 3.70 18.63 -11.67
N PHE A 35 4.72 19.46 -11.91
CA PHE A 35 5.34 20.23 -10.84
C PHE A 35 4.36 21.18 -10.14
N GLY A 36 4.52 21.29 -8.82
CA GLY A 36 3.67 22.09 -7.95
C GLY A 36 2.73 21.25 -7.09
N SER A 37 1.75 21.93 -6.49
CA SER A 37 0.82 21.36 -5.53
C SER A 37 -0.47 20.87 -6.20
N TRP A 38 -0.95 19.73 -5.73
CA TRP A 38 -2.21 19.15 -6.15
C TRP A 38 -2.98 18.65 -4.94
N LYS A 39 -4.17 19.19 -4.73
CA LYS A 39 -5.08 18.80 -3.65
C LYS A 39 -5.68 17.43 -3.95
N PHE A 40 -5.69 16.54 -2.96
CA PHE A 40 -6.33 15.24 -3.08
C PHE A 40 -7.85 15.35 -3.00
N ILE A 41 -8.52 14.82 -4.03
CA ILE A 41 -9.99 14.92 -4.16
C ILE A 41 -10.69 13.56 -4.16
N GLY A 42 -9.96 12.46 -4.34
CA GLY A 42 -10.50 11.13 -4.15
C GLY A 42 -9.72 10.03 -4.84
N MET A 43 -10.08 8.80 -4.52
CA MET A 43 -9.46 7.60 -5.06
C MET A 43 -10.51 6.51 -5.29
N ASN A 44 -10.34 5.76 -6.37
CA ASN A 44 -11.01 4.48 -6.57
C ASN A 44 -9.95 3.38 -6.55
N ALA A 45 -10.19 2.32 -5.79
CA ALA A 45 -9.24 1.22 -5.70
C ALA A 45 -9.95 -0.13 -5.78
N LYS A 46 -9.24 -1.07 -6.38
CA LYS A 46 -9.55 -2.50 -6.37
C LYS A 46 -8.33 -3.25 -5.85
N THR A 47 -8.53 -4.09 -4.86
CA THR A 47 -7.46 -4.92 -4.30
C THR A 47 -7.80 -6.39 -4.38
N THR A 48 -6.77 -7.21 -4.42
CA THR A 48 -6.87 -8.65 -4.22
C THR A 48 -5.72 -9.07 -3.33
N ALA A 49 -5.98 -9.86 -2.31
CA ALA A 49 -5.01 -10.45 -1.42
C ALA A 49 -5.27 -11.96 -1.33
N ASP A 50 -4.28 -12.76 -1.67
CA ASP A 50 -4.25 -14.21 -1.49
C ASP A 50 -3.30 -14.51 -0.34
N LEU A 51 -3.87 -14.85 0.81
CA LEU A 51 -3.15 -15.24 2.00
C LEU A 51 -3.21 -16.75 2.15
N THR A 52 -2.05 -17.38 2.25
CA THR A 52 -1.89 -18.79 2.60
C THR A 52 -1.16 -18.90 3.93
N VAL A 53 -1.74 -19.65 4.86
CA VAL A 53 -1.14 -20.02 6.15
C VAL A 53 -0.91 -21.52 6.16
N THR A 54 0.29 -21.95 6.54
CA THR A 54 0.65 -23.38 6.63
C THR A 54 1.17 -23.71 8.02
N SER A 55 0.50 -24.66 8.68
CA SER A 55 0.89 -25.19 9.98
C SER A 55 2.06 -26.18 9.84
N PRO A 56 3.18 -26.00 10.57
CA PRO A 56 4.30 -26.94 10.48
C PRO A 56 4.02 -28.27 11.17
N ALA A 57 3.09 -28.30 12.14
CA ALA A 57 2.80 -29.49 12.94
C ALA A 57 1.89 -30.48 12.21
N THR A 58 0.92 -29.96 11.46
CA THR A 58 -0.10 -30.75 10.77
C THR A 58 0.06 -30.74 9.25
N ASN A 59 0.88 -29.83 8.72
CA ASN A 59 0.98 -29.51 7.29
C ASN A 59 -0.37 -29.08 6.67
N GLU A 60 -1.32 -28.66 7.51
CA GLU A 60 -2.60 -28.12 7.08
C GLU A 60 -2.41 -26.73 6.51
N LYS A 61 -3.20 -26.43 5.48
CA LYS A 61 -3.19 -25.16 4.76
C LYS A 61 -4.56 -24.50 4.87
N LEU A 62 -4.58 -23.30 5.42
CA LEU A 62 -5.70 -22.37 5.29
C LEU A 62 -5.33 -21.34 4.22
N GLN A 63 -6.24 -21.07 3.30
CA GLN A 63 -6.05 -20.04 2.28
C GLN A 63 -7.30 -19.17 2.20
N THR A 64 -7.09 -17.86 2.12
CA THR A 64 -8.16 -16.88 1.90
C THR A 64 -7.80 -16.00 0.72
N ILE A 65 -8.76 -15.79 -0.17
CA ILE A 65 -8.68 -14.82 -1.27
C ILE A 65 -9.64 -13.70 -0.95
N THR A 66 -9.09 -12.56 -0.55
CA THR A 66 -9.85 -11.35 -0.24
C THR A 66 -9.80 -10.42 -1.44
N THR A 67 -10.96 -10.01 -1.93
CA THR A 67 -11.07 -8.93 -2.93
C THR A 67 -11.80 -7.76 -2.31
N SER A 68 -11.38 -6.55 -2.62
CA SER A 68 -12.13 -5.37 -2.23
C SER A 68 -12.20 -4.36 -3.35
N GLN A 69 -13.28 -3.59 -3.37
CA GLN A 69 -13.43 -2.43 -4.22
C GLN A 69 -13.97 -1.29 -3.36
N TYR A 70 -13.30 -0.14 -3.41
CA TYR A 70 -13.69 0.99 -2.58
C TYR A 70 -13.43 2.32 -3.27
N THR A 71 -14.17 3.31 -2.81
CA THR A 71 -14.00 4.73 -3.14
C THR A 71 -13.70 5.48 -1.85
N THR A 72 -13.26 6.74 -1.97
CA THR A 72 -12.93 7.55 -0.80
C THR A 72 -13.76 8.83 -0.70
N SER A 73 -14.15 9.20 0.52
CA SER A 73 -14.72 10.52 0.87
C SER A 73 -13.88 11.20 1.94
N ASP A 74 -14.27 12.43 2.31
CA ASP A 74 -13.59 13.23 3.33
C ASP A 74 -12.09 13.38 3.04
N ASN A 75 -11.79 13.49 1.73
CA ASN A 75 -10.44 13.50 1.21
C ASN A 75 -9.74 14.80 1.61
N VAL A 76 -8.60 14.67 2.27
CA VAL A 76 -7.76 15.79 2.72
C VAL A 76 -6.31 15.59 2.31
N GLY A 77 -5.56 16.69 2.30
CA GLY A 77 -4.13 16.70 2.01
C GLY A 77 -3.80 17.07 0.58
N THR A 78 -2.50 17.22 0.35
CA THR A 78 -1.92 17.71 -0.91
C THR A 78 -0.72 16.85 -1.30
N MET A 79 -0.56 16.61 -2.59
CA MET A 79 0.67 16.07 -3.17
C MET A 79 1.46 17.17 -3.86
N VAL A 80 2.75 17.28 -3.54
CA VAL A 80 3.67 18.25 -4.15
C VAL A 80 4.68 17.49 -4.99
N PHE A 81 4.71 17.77 -6.29
CA PHE A 81 5.69 17.21 -7.20
C PHE A 81 6.79 18.25 -7.44
N SER A 82 8.04 17.86 -7.18
CA SER A 82 9.25 18.62 -7.53
C SER A 82 10.10 17.83 -8.52
N ALA A 83 11.23 18.39 -8.94
CA ALA A 83 12.15 17.73 -9.87
C ALA A 83 12.76 16.43 -9.30
N ASP A 84 12.80 16.26 -7.99
CA ASP A 84 13.52 15.17 -7.32
C ASP A 84 12.59 14.21 -6.53
N LYS A 85 11.42 14.68 -6.11
CA LYS A 85 10.55 13.93 -5.20
C LYS A 85 9.07 14.27 -5.33
N ILE A 86 8.27 13.39 -4.73
CA ILE A 86 6.85 13.56 -4.49
C ILE A 86 6.66 13.62 -2.97
N ASP A 87 6.16 14.75 -2.47
CA ASP A 87 5.80 14.90 -1.07
C ASP A 87 4.28 14.82 -0.90
N SER A 88 3.78 13.78 -0.22
CA SER A 88 2.41 13.76 0.28
C SER A 88 2.35 14.47 1.62
N LYS A 89 1.41 15.40 1.79
CA LYS A 89 1.25 16.21 3.01
C LYS A 89 -0.14 16.01 3.57
N GLY A 90 -0.24 15.27 4.67
CA GLY A 90 -1.50 15.04 5.39
C GLY A 90 -2.58 14.38 4.54
N ILE A 91 -2.22 13.40 3.71
CA ILE A 91 -3.20 12.64 2.93
C ILE A 91 -4.00 11.75 3.86
N GLY A 92 -5.29 12.05 4.00
CA GLY A 92 -6.26 11.32 4.82
C GLY A 92 -7.60 11.22 4.09
N TYR A 93 -8.39 10.21 4.44
CA TYR A 93 -9.68 9.94 3.81
C TYR A 93 -10.47 8.90 4.58
N THR A 94 -11.75 8.74 4.24
CA THR A 94 -12.54 7.59 4.63
C THR A 94 -12.80 6.71 3.40
N ALA A 95 -12.43 5.44 3.49
CA ALA A 95 -12.67 4.45 2.44
C ALA A 95 -13.99 3.72 2.67
N TYR A 96 -14.82 3.62 1.63
CA TYR A 96 -16.09 2.91 1.64
C TYR A 96 -16.14 1.93 0.49
N GLY A 97 -16.57 0.71 0.77
CA GLY A 97 -16.63 -0.31 -0.26
C GLY A 97 -17.15 -1.63 0.21
N THR A 98 -16.91 -2.64 -0.62
CA THR A 98 -17.29 -4.02 -0.36
C THR A 98 -16.05 -4.91 -0.35
N ILE A 99 -16.10 -5.94 0.50
CA ILE A 99 -15.10 -6.99 0.64
C ILE A 99 -15.79 -8.33 0.37
N ASN A 100 -15.14 -9.16 -0.45
CA ASN A 100 -15.47 -10.57 -0.60
C ASN A 100 -14.27 -11.41 -0.17
N VAL A 101 -14.49 -12.41 0.67
CA VAL A 101 -13.50 -13.37 1.12
C VAL A 101 -13.92 -14.74 0.64
N THR A 102 -13.04 -15.44 -0.08
CA THR A 102 -13.21 -16.85 -0.44
C THR A 102 -12.20 -17.68 0.33
N GLY A 103 -12.71 -18.57 1.18
CA GLY A 103 -11.92 -19.45 2.03
C GLY A 103 -11.70 -20.84 1.41
N TYR A 104 -10.52 -21.40 1.69
CA TYR A 104 -10.15 -22.75 1.32
C TYR A 104 -9.40 -23.44 2.47
N TYR A 105 -9.76 -24.69 2.75
CA TYR A 105 -9.07 -25.53 3.71
C TYR A 105 -8.48 -26.76 3.00
N ASN A 106 -7.16 -26.94 3.10
CA ASN A 106 -6.40 -27.97 2.39
C ASN A 106 -6.71 -28.03 0.87
N GLY A 107 -6.97 -26.87 0.27
CA GLY A 107 -7.26 -26.72 -1.16
C GLY A 107 -8.72 -26.98 -1.56
N ALA A 108 -9.58 -27.41 -0.64
CA ALA A 108 -11.02 -27.50 -0.86
C ALA A 108 -11.70 -26.18 -0.49
N TYR A 109 -12.70 -25.76 -1.27
CA TYR A 109 -13.51 -24.59 -0.94
C TYR A 109 -14.20 -24.81 0.41
N ASP A 110 -14.12 -23.79 1.28
CA ASP A 110 -14.70 -23.80 2.61
C ASP A 110 -15.70 -22.64 2.75
N PRO A 111 -17.02 -22.91 2.73
CA PRO A 111 -18.04 -21.88 2.86
C PRO A 111 -18.03 -21.22 4.24
N ASP A 112 -17.57 -21.91 5.29
CA ASP A 112 -17.54 -21.38 6.66
C ASP A 112 -16.42 -20.34 6.83
N GLN A 113 -15.45 -20.33 5.92
CA GLN A 113 -14.36 -19.35 5.84
C GLN A 113 -14.59 -18.29 4.74
N SER A 114 -15.78 -18.27 4.13
CA SER A 114 -16.12 -17.36 3.04
C SER A 114 -17.14 -16.31 3.48
N ILE A 115 -16.95 -15.08 3.01
CA ILE A 115 -17.83 -13.93 3.29
C ILE A 115 -18.09 -13.23 1.96
N ASP A 116 -19.36 -12.95 1.67
CA ASP A 116 -19.74 -12.26 0.43
C ASP A 116 -20.39 -10.92 0.75
N ASN A 117 -20.07 -9.91 -0.05
CA ASN A 117 -20.61 -8.55 -0.02
C ASN A 117 -20.59 -7.89 1.36
N MET A 118 -19.51 -8.07 2.13
CA MET A 118 -19.35 -7.35 3.39
C MET A 118 -19.01 -5.89 3.11
N GLU A 119 -19.92 -5.00 3.50
CA GLU A 119 -19.67 -3.56 3.45
C GLU A 119 -18.66 -3.15 4.52
N PHE A 120 -17.81 -2.17 4.20
CA PHE A 120 -16.90 -1.57 5.17
C PHE A 120 -16.80 -0.06 5.00
N SER A 121 -16.46 0.59 6.12
CA SER A 121 -16.13 2.02 6.20
C SER A 121 -14.94 2.16 7.13
N GLN A 122 -13.81 2.63 6.60
CA GLN A 122 -12.57 2.77 7.37
C GLN A 122 -11.98 4.16 7.16
N ALA A 123 -11.85 4.91 8.26
CA ALA A 123 -11.10 6.15 8.26
C ALA A 123 -9.59 5.83 8.24
N VAL A 124 -8.86 6.57 7.41
CA VAL A 124 -7.41 6.58 7.31
C VAL A 124 -6.92 7.95 7.75
N ASP A 125 -6.19 7.97 8.86
CA ASP A 125 -5.65 9.19 9.42
C ASP A 125 -4.70 9.89 8.43
N PRO A 126 -4.64 11.24 8.44
CA PRO A 126 -3.71 11.99 7.61
C PRO A 126 -2.26 11.57 7.78
N THR A 127 -1.62 11.18 6.68
CA THR A 127 -0.20 10.78 6.64
C THR A 127 0.62 11.67 5.73
N THR A 128 1.90 11.84 6.10
CA THR A 128 2.88 12.61 5.32
C THR A 128 4.04 11.69 4.97
N VAL A 129 4.33 11.55 3.69
CA VAL A 129 5.38 10.67 3.16
C VAL A 129 6.09 11.39 2.03
N SER A 130 7.38 11.09 1.85
CA SER A 130 8.18 11.60 0.75
C SER A 130 8.72 10.42 -0.07
N TYR A 131 8.59 10.49 -1.39
CA TYR A 131 9.04 9.46 -2.31
C TYR A 131 10.02 10.06 -3.32
N ALA A 132 11.16 9.41 -3.51
CA ALA A 132 11.97 9.65 -4.70
C ALA A 132 11.28 9.01 -5.92
N TYR A 133 11.33 9.68 -7.07
CA TYR A 133 10.75 9.15 -8.30
C TYR A 133 11.60 9.49 -9.52
N GLN A 134 11.37 8.75 -10.59
CA GLN A 134 11.96 8.97 -11.91
C GLN A 134 10.84 9.09 -12.94
N ALA A 135 10.85 10.14 -13.74
CA ALA A 135 9.95 10.29 -14.87
C ALA A 135 10.39 9.35 -15.99
N VAL A 136 9.44 8.60 -16.56
CA VAL A 136 9.66 7.70 -17.68
C VAL A 136 8.83 8.21 -18.85
N GLY A 137 9.44 9.09 -19.65
CA GLY A 137 8.69 9.82 -20.68
C GLY A 137 7.79 10.90 -20.07
N SER A 138 6.66 11.19 -20.73
CA SER A 138 5.77 12.31 -20.39
C SER A 138 4.47 11.92 -19.69
N ASP A 139 4.24 10.63 -19.45
CA ASP A 139 2.98 10.09 -18.90
C ASP A 139 3.18 9.02 -17.82
N SER A 140 4.43 8.72 -17.44
CA SER A 140 4.74 7.60 -16.54
C SER A 140 5.79 8.00 -15.50
N LEU A 141 5.62 7.49 -14.27
CA LEU A 141 6.57 7.67 -13.17
C LEU A 141 6.99 6.29 -12.64
N TYR A 142 8.25 6.20 -12.21
CA TYR A 142 8.82 5.07 -11.50
C TYR A 142 9.18 5.49 -10.07
N LEU A 143 8.66 4.76 -9.08
CA LEU A 143 8.97 4.94 -7.67
C LEU A 143 9.89 3.80 -7.24
N SER A 144 11.13 4.14 -6.89
CA SER A 144 12.16 3.15 -6.53
C SER A 144 11.90 2.46 -5.18
N SER A 145 11.14 3.12 -4.30
CA SER A 145 10.73 2.58 -3.00
C SER A 145 9.27 2.93 -2.73
N GLY A 146 8.42 1.92 -2.59
CA GLY A 146 7.02 2.10 -2.24
C GLY A 146 6.08 2.26 -3.42
N ALA A 147 4.80 2.41 -3.08
CA ALA A 147 3.73 2.75 -3.99
C ALA A 147 2.97 3.97 -3.44
N LEU A 148 2.38 4.76 -4.34
CA LEU A 148 1.52 5.89 -3.94
C LEU A 148 0.29 5.43 -3.14
N VAL A 149 -0.11 4.17 -3.30
CA VAL A 149 -1.18 3.51 -2.56
C VAL A 149 -0.65 2.19 -2.04
N ASN A 150 -0.70 1.99 -0.71
CA ASN A 150 -0.24 0.77 -0.05
C ASN A 150 -1.42 -0.14 0.30
N VAL A 151 -1.17 -1.45 0.37
CA VAL A 151 -2.12 -2.42 0.94
C VAL A 151 -1.85 -2.53 2.43
N THR A 152 -2.91 -2.45 3.23
CA THR A 152 -2.90 -2.90 4.62
C THR A 152 -3.81 -4.11 4.74
N ASP A 153 -3.37 -5.15 5.47
CA ASP A 153 -4.21 -6.31 5.80
C ASP A 153 -4.98 -6.12 7.12
N GLY A 154 -4.99 -4.90 7.66
CA GLY A 154 -5.60 -4.57 8.95
C GLY A 154 -4.65 -4.71 10.15
N THR A 155 -3.48 -5.31 9.98
CA THR A 155 -2.46 -5.43 11.05
C THR A 155 -1.05 -5.07 10.61
N THR A 156 -0.74 -5.19 9.31
CA THR A 156 0.55 -4.81 8.73
C THR A 156 0.36 -4.03 7.43
N THR A 157 1.09 -2.91 7.32
CA THR A 157 1.25 -2.22 6.04
C THR A 157 2.29 -2.99 5.24
N VAL A 158 1.88 -3.56 4.11
CA VAL A 158 2.83 -4.26 3.27
C VAL A 158 3.55 -3.22 2.42
N GLY A 159 4.79 -2.90 2.81
CA GLY A 159 5.64 -1.96 2.08
C GLY A 159 5.80 -2.40 0.63
N GLY A 160 5.31 -1.59 -0.31
CA GLY A 160 5.44 -1.86 -1.73
C GLY A 160 6.91 -1.87 -2.14
N GLY A 161 7.31 -2.87 -2.94
CA GLY A 161 8.57 -2.78 -3.70
C GLY A 161 8.53 -1.61 -4.70
N ALA A 162 9.54 -1.54 -5.56
CA ALA A 162 9.52 -0.57 -6.65
C ALA A 162 8.21 -0.66 -7.44
N SER A 163 7.61 0.49 -7.76
CA SER A 163 6.32 0.57 -8.44
C SER A 163 6.33 1.58 -9.58
N GLY A 164 5.40 1.44 -10.51
CA GLY A 164 5.19 2.39 -11.59
C GLY A 164 3.77 2.93 -11.57
N CYS A 165 3.60 4.18 -11.99
CA CYS A 165 2.29 4.73 -12.25
C CYS A 165 2.26 5.45 -13.59
N LYS A 166 1.06 5.52 -14.17
CA LYS A 166 0.76 6.40 -15.29
C LYS A 166 -0.03 7.59 -14.79
N TYR A 167 0.10 8.71 -15.47
CA TYR A 167 -0.69 9.89 -15.15
C TYR A 167 -1.26 10.55 -16.39
N THR A 168 -2.31 11.33 -16.18
CA THR A 168 -2.90 12.19 -17.20
C THR A 168 -3.36 13.47 -16.54
N ILE A 169 -3.05 14.60 -17.17
CA ILE A 169 -3.54 15.91 -16.77
C ILE A 169 -4.57 16.34 -17.80
N LYS A 170 -5.77 16.68 -17.35
CA LYS A 170 -6.82 17.28 -18.18
C LYS A 170 -7.39 18.48 -17.44
N ASN A 171 -7.21 19.66 -18.03
CA ASN A 171 -7.46 20.94 -17.34
C ASN A 171 -6.68 20.97 -16.02
N ASP A 172 -7.35 21.28 -14.92
CA ASP A 172 -6.75 21.32 -13.58
C ASP A 172 -6.83 19.98 -12.84
N THR A 173 -7.24 18.89 -13.50
CA THR A 173 -7.34 17.56 -12.86
C THR A 173 -6.18 16.65 -13.29
N LEU A 174 -5.48 16.13 -12.29
CA LEU A 174 -4.47 15.08 -12.43
C LEU A 174 -5.09 13.74 -12.01
N SER A 175 -5.10 12.76 -12.91
CA SER A 175 -5.40 11.36 -12.59
C SER A 175 -4.10 10.55 -12.61
N ILE A 176 -3.87 9.79 -11.55
CA ILE A 176 -2.72 8.88 -11.42
C ILE A 176 -3.26 7.46 -11.25
N ILE A 177 -2.88 6.58 -12.17
CA ILE A 177 -3.19 5.17 -12.12
C ILE A 177 -1.94 4.42 -11.67
N SER A 178 -2.04 3.79 -10.51
CA SER A 178 -0.98 2.93 -9.97
C SER A 178 -1.39 1.47 -10.02
N ARG A 179 -0.41 0.62 -10.30
CA ARG A 179 -0.52 -0.83 -10.14
C ARG A 179 0.67 -1.31 -9.36
N SER A 180 0.41 -2.00 -8.26
CA SER A 180 1.45 -2.60 -7.44
C SER A 180 1.11 -4.06 -7.18
N ASN A 181 2.17 -4.86 -7.10
CA ASN A 181 2.09 -6.23 -6.63
C ASN A 181 2.83 -6.31 -5.30
N VAL A 182 2.25 -7.07 -4.38
CA VAL A 182 2.82 -7.37 -3.10
C VAL A 182 3.13 -8.87 -3.09
N ASN A 183 4.34 -9.23 -2.67
CA ASN A 183 4.70 -10.62 -2.43
C ASN A 183 5.49 -10.65 -1.13
N GLN A 184 4.91 -11.23 -0.10
CA GLN A 184 5.55 -11.41 1.19
C GLN A 184 5.51 -12.87 1.58
N ASN A 185 6.63 -13.32 2.13
CA ASN A 185 6.72 -14.59 2.82
C ASN A 185 7.29 -14.30 4.21
N SER A 186 6.62 -14.77 5.24
CA SER A 186 7.10 -14.67 6.61
C SER A 186 6.91 -15.99 7.34
N THR A 187 7.70 -16.18 8.38
CA THR A 187 7.57 -17.34 9.27
C THR A 187 7.55 -16.83 10.70
N SER A 188 6.55 -17.22 11.46
CA SER A 188 6.44 -16.90 12.88
C SER A 188 6.04 -18.14 13.66
N SER A 189 6.81 -18.49 14.70
CA SER A 189 6.59 -19.70 15.51
C SER A 189 6.48 -20.98 14.67
N GLY A 190 7.23 -21.06 13.56
CA GLY A 190 7.20 -22.17 12.61
C GLY A 190 6.02 -22.17 11.63
N ILE A 191 5.00 -21.32 11.83
CA ILE A 191 3.89 -21.12 10.89
C ILE A 191 4.39 -20.27 9.73
N THR A 192 4.16 -20.76 8.51
CA THR A 192 4.53 -20.03 7.29
C THR A 192 3.33 -19.26 6.77
N TYR A 193 3.54 -17.98 6.50
CA TYR A 193 2.58 -17.07 5.88
C TYR A 193 3.10 -16.68 4.52
N LYS A 194 2.25 -16.81 3.50
CA LYS A 194 2.50 -16.31 2.16
C LYS A 194 1.36 -15.39 1.77
N ALA A 195 1.68 -14.14 1.49
CA ALA A 195 0.73 -13.14 1.04
C ALA A 195 1.11 -12.66 -0.35
N LEU A 196 0.21 -12.83 -1.31
CA LEU A 196 0.27 -12.24 -2.63
C LEU A 196 -0.81 -11.19 -2.73
N GLY A 197 -0.48 -10.00 -3.20
CA GLY A 197 -1.43 -8.91 -3.32
C GLY A 197 -1.32 -8.20 -4.63
N THR A 198 -2.43 -7.67 -5.13
CA THR A 198 -2.45 -6.73 -6.24
C THR A 198 -3.30 -5.52 -5.86
N VAL A 199 -2.85 -4.35 -6.30
CA VAL A 199 -3.59 -3.10 -6.18
C VAL A 199 -3.74 -2.51 -7.55
N TYR A 200 -4.95 -2.08 -7.85
CA TYR A 200 -5.24 -1.10 -8.87
C TYR A 200 -5.85 0.11 -8.19
N ALA A 201 -5.21 1.27 -8.29
CA ALA A 201 -5.77 2.49 -7.73
C ALA A 201 -5.69 3.64 -8.74
N GLU A 202 -6.81 4.32 -8.94
CA GLU A 202 -6.90 5.59 -9.63
C GLU A 202 -7.07 6.69 -8.57
N MET A 203 -6.03 7.49 -8.38
CA MET A 203 -6.04 8.67 -7.52
C MET A 203 -6.33 9.91 -8.37
N LYS A 204 -7.22 10.78 -7.88
CA LYS A 204 -7.54 12.06 -8.50
C LYS A 204 -7.09 13.20 -7.60
N LEU A 205 -6.45 14.17 -8.24
CA LEU A 205 -5.96 15.39 -7.62
C LEU A 205 -6.41 16.59 -8.47
N VAL A 206 -6.56 17.76 -7.85
CA VAL A 206 -6.85 19.03 -8.53
C VAL A 206 -5.72 20.03 -8.27
N LYS A 207 -5.36 20.83 -9.26
CA LYS A 207 -4.33 21.86 -9.12
C LYS A 207 -4.74 22.86 -8.03
N GLU A 208 -3.79 23.22 -7.17
CA GLU A 208 -3.91 24.35 -6.23
C GLU A 208 -3.37 25.65 -6.83
#